data_AF-A0A7J3JED6-F1
#
_entry.id   AF-A0A7J3JED6-F1
#
_cell.length_a   1.000
_cell.length_b   1.000
_cell.length_c   1.000
_cell.angle_alpha   90.00
_cell.angle_beta   90.00
_cell.angle_gamma   90.00
#
_symmetry.space_group_name_H-M   'P 1'
#
loop_
_entity.id
_entity.type
_entity.pdbx_description
1 polymer ?
#
loop_
_entity_poly.entity_id
_entity_poly.type
_entity_poly.pdbx_seq_one_letter_code
_entity_poly.pdbx_strand_id
1 'polypeptide(L)'
;MTPIVQLYWLRVALGITAGAITAVIAKYVFGAAIDYTPLINSITVALLFYFITYYILKAVYKNKIEKQSKILSTGIGMYFFSWLMFFVLFYTVIQVVTSTAA
;
A
#
# COMPACT_ATOMS: atom_id res chain seq x y z
N MET A 1 -14.38 -18.05 5.83
CA MET A 1 -13.83 -16.97 6.68
C MET A 1 -14.90 -15.89 6.85
N THR A 2 -14.99 -15.24 8.01
CA THR A 2 -15.96 -14.15 8.20
C THR A 2 -15.62 -12.96 7.29
N PRO A 3 -16.60 -12.13 6.87
CA PRO A 3 -16.36 -10.99 5.98
C PRO A 3 -15.30 -10.02 6.52
N ILE A 4 -15.20 -9.90 7.84
CA ILE A 4 -14.19 -9.10 8.53
C ILE A 4 -12.81 -9.71 8.29
N VAL A 5 -12.60 -11.00 8.57
CA VAL A 5 -11.26 -11.62 8.37
C VAL A 5 -10.84 -11.58 6.90
N GLN A 6 -11.77 -11.70 5.96
CA GLN A 6 -11.47 -11.50 4.53
C GLN A 6 -10.96 -10.07 4.24
N LEU A 7 -11.58 -9.05 4.84
CA LEU A 7 -11.12 -7.67 4.73
C LEU A 7 -9.70 -7.50 5.28
N TYR A 8 -9.35 -8.18 6.37
CA TYR A 8 -7.99 -8.12 6.95
C TYR A 8 -6.94 -8.58 5.94
N TRP A 9 -7.11 -9.77 5.36
CA TRP A 9 -6.18 -10.30 4.35
C TRP A 9 -6.17 -9.49 3.06
N LEU A 10 -7.32 -8.96 2.65
CA LEU A 10 -7.39 -8.09 1.49
C LEU A 10 -6.61 -6.79 1.71
N ARG A 11 -6.63 -6.21 2.92
CA ARG A 11 -5.80 -5.05 3.28
C ARG A 11 -4.31 -5.36 3.20
N VAL A 12 -3.88 -6.57 3.58
CA VAL A 12 -2.50 -7.03 3.42
C VAL A 12 -2.13 -7.10 1.93
N ALA A 13 -2.95 -7.76 1.11
CA ALA A 13 -2.69 -7.85 -0.34
C ALA A 13 -2.63 -6.47 -1.00
N LEU A 14 -3.54 -5.56 -0.63
CA LEU A 14 -3.55 -4.18 -1.10
C LEU A 14 -2.29 -3.41 -0.67
N GLY A 15 -1.82 -3.61 0.56
CA GLY A 15 -0.59 -2.98 1.05
C GLY A 15 0.64 -3.47 0.30
N ILE A 16 0.74 -4.78 0.01
CA ILE A 16 1.79 -5.35 -0.83
C ILE A 16 1.78 -4.71 -2.23
N THR A 17 0.61 -4.64 -2.87
CA THR A 17 0.48 -4.01 -4.20
C THR A 17 0.84 -2.53 -4.17
N ALA A 18 0.41 -1.81 -3.13
CA ALA A 18 0.77 -0.41 -2.95
C ALA A 18 2.29 -0.27 -2.78
N GLY A 19 2.93 -1.16 -2.01
CA GLY A 19 4.37 -1.13 -1.76
C GLY A 19 5.18 -1.32 -3.05
N ALA A 20 4.75 -2.25 -3.91
CA ALA A 20 5.34 -2.44 -5.24
C ALA A 20 5.18 -1.19 -6.12
N ILE A 21 3.96 -0.64 -6.20
CA ILE A 21 3.66 0.55 -7.00
C ILE A 21 4.50 1.74 -6.53
N THR A 22 4.50 2.02 -5.22
CA THR A 22 5.23 3.17 -4.67
C THR A 22 6.74 2.99 -4.74
N ALA A 23 7.27 1.77 -4.66
CA ALA A 23 8.70 1.51 -4.83
C ALA A 23 9.18 1.84 -6.25
N VAL A 24 8.40 1.47 -7.27
CA VAL A 24 8.67 1.83 -8.67
C VAL A 24 8.58 3.34 -8.86
N ILE A 25 7.51 3.98 -8.38
CA ILE A 25 7.34 5.43 -8.48
C ILE A 25 8.48 6.17 -7.77
N ALA A 26 8.90 5.71 -6.59
CA ALA A 26 9.99 6.32 -5.84
C ALA A 26 11.31 6.32 -6.63
N LYS A 27 11.65 5.20 -7.30
CA LYS A 27 12.87 5.10 -8.11
C LYS A 27 12.82 5.99 -9.37
N TYR A 28 11.72 5.96 -10.11
CA TYR A 28 11.67 6.53 -11.47
C TYR A 28 11.05 7.93 -11.54
N VAL A 29 10.28 8.35 -10.53
CA VAL A 29 9.56 9.63 -10.54
C VAL A 29 10.08 10.58 -9.46
N PHE A 30 10.28 10.10 -8.24
CA PHE A 30 10.69 10.95 -7.11
C PHE A 30 12.21 11.20 -7.04
N GLY A 31 12.98 10.51 -7.87
CA GLY A 31 14.43 10.65 -7.95
C GLY A 31 15.16 10.01 -6.77
N ALA A 32 16.41 9.60 -7.00
CA ALA A 32 17.31 9.12 -5.95
C ALA A 32 17.88 10.31 -5.17
N ALA A 33 17.05 10.96 -4.35
CA ALA A 33 17.56 11.84 -3.32
C ALA A 33 18.27 10.98 -2.25
N ILE A 34 19.40 11.44 -1.74
CA ILE A 34 20.11 10.84 -0.60
C ILE A 34 19.28 10.96 0.71
N ASP A 35 18.17 11.70 0.65
CA ASP A 35 17.26 11.97 1.77
C ASP A 35 16.01 11.08 1.80
N TYR A 36 15.23 11.22 2.87
CA TYR A 36 13.97 10.51 3.13
C TYR A 36 12.79 10.95 2.24
N THR A 37 13.01 11.89 1.32
CA THR A 37 11.98 12.46 0.44
C THR A 37 11.20 11.41 -0.37
N PRO A 38 11.82 10.37 -0.97
CA PRO A 38 11.08 9.36 -1.71
C PRO A 38 10.12 8.54 -0.84
N LEU A 39 10.49 8.28 0.42
CA LEU A 39 9.64 7.60 1.39
C LEU A 39 8.43 8.48 1.77
N ILE A 40 8.67 9.76 2.09
CA ILE A 40 7.59 10.68 2.48
C ILE A 40 6.61 10.88 1.33
N ASN A 41 7.09 11.07 0.09
CA ASN A 41 6.23 11.22 -1.08
C ASN A 41 5.41 9.95 -1.35
N SER A 42 5.99 8.77 -1.07
CA SER A 42 5.29 7.49 -1.21
C SER A 42 4.12 7.33 -0.23
N ILE A 43 4.16 7.98 0.94
CA ILE A 43 3.03 7.97 1.89
C ILE A 43 1.78 8.58 1.24
N THR A 44 1.92 9.70 0.52
CA THR A 44 0.80 10.35 -0.17
C THR A 44 0.17 9.44 -1.22
N VAL A 45 0.99 8.74 -2.01
CA VAL A 45 0.50 7.80 -3.03
C VAL A 45 -0.16 6.58 -2.37
N ALA A 46 0.43 6.06 -1.29
CA ALA A 46 -0.15 4.94 -0.54
C ALA A 46 -1.49 5.31 0.11
N LEU A 47 -1.63 6.53 0.63
CA LEU A 47 -2.89 7.07 1.15
C LEU A 47 -3.93 7.20 0.04
N LEU A 48 -3.55 7.76 -1.12
CA LEU A 48 -4.45 7.87 -2.26
C LEU A 48 -4.97 6.50 -2.71
N PHE A 49 -4.07 5.52 -2.84
CA PHE A 49 -4.43 4.14 -3.17
C PHE A 49 -5.36 3.52 -2.13
N TYR A 50 -5.15 3.80 -0.84
CA TYR A 50 -6.03 3.35 0.24
C TYR A 50 -7.46 3.89 0.10
N PHE A 51 -7.61 5.18 -0.23
CA PHE A 51 -8.93 5.79 -0.42
C PHE A 51 -9.63 5.27 -1.68
N ILE A 52 -8.91 5.13 -2.79
CA ILE A 52 -9.47 4.54 -4.03
C ILE A 52 -9.99 3.13 -3.76
N THR A 53 -9.16 2.29 -3.14
CA THR A 53 -9.54 0.91 -2.82
C THR A 53 -10.67 0.86 -1.80
N TYR A 54 -10.75 1.79 -0.85
CA TYR A 54 -11.88 1.89 0.07
C TYR A 54 -13.22 2.05 -0.68
N TYR A 55 -13.32 2.88 -1.71
CA TYR A 55 -14.57 3.03 -2.47
C TYR A 55 -14.99 1.73 -3.17
N ILE A 56 -14.03 0.96 -3.68
CA ILE A 56 -14.28 -0.36 -4.28
C ILE A 56 -14.77 -1.34 -3.21
N LEU A 57 -14.07 -1.41 -2.06
CA LEU A 57 -14.42 -2.30 -0.95
C LEU A 57 -15.78 -1.97 -0.34
N LYS A 58 -16.12 -0.68 -0.28
CA LYS A 58 -17.44 -0.21 0.16
C LYS A 58 -18.55 -0.81 -0.70
N ALA A 59 -18.36 -0.91 -2.01
CA ALA A 59 -19.32 -1.55 -2.91
C ALA A 59 -19.37 -3.08 -2.72
N VAL A 60 -18.21 -3.74 -2.60
CA VAL A 60 -18.11 -5.21 -2.48
C VAL A 60 -18.70 -5.75 -1.17
N TYR A 61 -18.50 -5.02 -0.07
CA TYR A 61 -18.98 -5.39 1.26
C TYR A 61 -20.30 -4.70 1.64
N LYS A 62 -20.98 -4.09 0.67
CA LYS A 62 -22.33 -3.55 0.86
C LYS A 62 -23.25 -4.67 1.36
N ASN A 63 -23.97 -4.41 2.45
CA ASN A 63 -24.87 -5.35 3.14
C ASN A 63 -24.19 -6.58 3.79
N LYS A 64 -22.86 -6.71 3.72
CA LYS A 64 -22.11 -7.80 4.38
C LYS A 64 -21.49 -7.39 5.72
N ILE A 65 -21.39 -6.09 5.97
CA ILE A 65 -20.82 -5.49 7.19
C ILE A 65 -21.83 -4.45 7.71
N GLU A 66 -22.18 -4.56 9.00
CA GLU A 66 -23.21 -3.72 9.66
C GLU A 66 -23.04 -2.22 9.42
N LYS A 67 -21.81 -1.73 9.57
CA LYS A 67 -21.50 -0.30 9.48
C LYS A 67 -20.41 -0.09 8.43
N GLN A 68 -20.73 0.68 7.41
CA GLN A 68 -19.79 1.03 6.34
C GLN A 68 -18.56 1.79 6.87
N SER A 69 -18.70 2.54 7.97
CA SER A 69 -17.57 3.20 8.64
C SER A 69 -16.54 2.20 9.18
N LYS A 70 -16.94 0.96 9.53
CA LYS A 70 -16.00 -0.10 9.92
C LYS A 70 -15.07 -0.48 8.78
N ILE A 71 -15.50 -0.39 7.51
CA ILE A 71 -14.68 -0.77 6.35
C ILE A 71 -13.45 0.13 6.22
N LEU A 72 -13.58 1.41 6.57
CA LEU A 72 -12.50 2.40 6.47
C LEU A 72 -11.44 2.21 7.55
N SER A 73 -11.83 1.94 8.79
CA SER A 73 -10.91 1.85 9.93
C SER A 73 -10.40 0.43 10.18
N THR A 74 -11.18 -0.59 9.83
CA THR A 74 -10.83 -1.98 10.07
C THR A 74 -9.66 -2.38 9.18
N GLY A 75 -8.58 -2.80 9.82
CA GLY A 75 -7.40 -3.33 9.14
C GLY A 75 -6.53 -2.28 8.45
N ILE A 76 -6.70 -1.00 8.80
CA ILE A 76 -5.84 0.08 8.30
C ILE A 76 -4.37 -0.16 8.65
N GLY A 77 -4.10 -0.64 9.86
CA GLY A 77 -2.75 -0.97 10.32
C GLY A 77 -2.06 -2.01 9.44
N MET A 78 -2.74 -3.12 9.09
CA MET A 78 -2.12 -4.13 8.23
C MET A 78 -1.80 -3.59 6.85
N TYR A 79 -2.64 -2.72 6.30
CA TYR A 79 -2.34 -2.08 5.03
C TYR A 79 -1.03 -1.28 5.12
N PHE A 80 -0.90 -0.41 6.13
CA PHE A 80 0.30 0.42 6.28
C PHE A 80 1.56 -0.38 6.64
N PHE A 81 1.46 -1.37 7.53
CA PHE A 81 2.61 -2.20 7.89
C PHE A 81 3.08 -3.08 6.74
N SER A 82 2.16 -3.70 6.00
CA SER A 82 2.52 -4.48 4.81
C SER A 82 3.06 -3.57 3.70
N TRP A 83 2.44 -2.42 3.45
CA TRP A 83 2.95 -1.41 2.53
C TRP A 83 4.38 -1.00 2.86
N LEU A 84 4.66 -0.62 4.11
CA LEU A 84 5.98 -0.14 4.52
C LEU A 84 7.04 -1.25 4.36
N MET A 85 6.74 -2.46 4.83
CA MET A 85 7.64 -3.61 4.71
C MET A 85 7.99 -3.90 3.25
N PHE A 86 6.97 -4.00 2.38
CA PHE A 86 7.17 -4.36 0.98
C PHE A 86 7.71 -3.19 0.16
N PHE A 87 7.39 -1.94 0.51
CA PHE A 87 8.01 -0.76 -0.08
C PHE A 87 9.53 -0.80 0.11
N VAL A 88 10.00 -0.98 1.35
CA VAL A 88 11.44 -1.05 1.65
C VAL A 88 12.07 -2.23 0.90
N LEU A 89 11.47 -3.42 0.98
CA LEU A 89 11.95 -4.61 0.27
C LEU A 89 12.10 -4.36 -1.23
N PHE A 90 11.04 -3.94 -1.92
CA PHE A 90 11.07 -3.75 -3.37
C PHE A 90 11.95 -2.57 -3.78
N TYR A 91 11.92 -1.47 -3.02
CA TYR A 91 12.77 -0.33 -3.30
C TYR A 91 14.25 -0.70 -3.21
N THR A 92 14.66 -1.40 -2.14
CA THR A 92 16.04 -1.88 -2.00
C THR A 92 16.44 -2.83 -3.13
N VAL A 93 15.57 -3.80 -3.48
CA VAL A 93 15.83 -4.72 -4.59
C VAL A 93 15.99 -3.96 -5.92
N ILE A 94 15.08 -3.04 -6.24
CA ILE A 94 15.14 -2.23 -7.46
C ILE A 94 16.43 -1.40 -7.49
N GLN A 95 16.82 -0.79 -6.36
CA GLN A 95 18.05 0.00 -6.27
C GLN A 95 19.28 -0.86 -6.56
N VAL A 96 19.42 -2.03 -5.92
CA VAL A 96 20.57 -2.92 -6.10
C VAL A 96 20.66 -3.49 -7.52
N VAL A 97 19.53 -3.93 -8.08
CA VAL A 97 19.48 -4.51 -9.43
C VAL A 97 19.79 -3.46 -10.50
N THR A 98 19.32 -2.22 -10.32
CA THR A 98 19.57 -1.16 -11.31
C THR A 98 20.95 -0.51 -11.19
N SER A 99 21.58 -0.54 -10.00
CA SER A 99 22.93 -0.03 -9.80
C SER A 99 24.03 -0.97 -10.29
N THR A 100 23.75 -2.28 -10.38
CA THR A 100 24.70 -3.30 -10.88
C THR A 100 24.66 -3.44 -12.40
N ALA A 101 23.64 -2.89 -13.06
CA ALA A 101 23.47 -2.91 -14.51
C ALA A 101 24.05 -1.67 -15.23
N ALA A 102 24.62 -0.72 -14.48
CA ALA A 102 25.27 0.50 -14.98
C ALA A 102 26.78 0.43 -14.81
#